data_AF-A0AAP9DR83-F1
#
_entry.id   AF-A0AAP9DR83-F1
#
_cell.length_a   1.000
_cell.length_b   1.000
_cell.length_c   1.000
_cell.angle_alpha   90.00
_cell.angle_beta   90.00
_cell.angle_gamma   90.00
#
_symmetry.space_group_name_H-M   'P 1'
#
loop_
_entity.id
_entity.type
_entity.pdbx_description
1 polymer ?
#
loop_
_entity_poly.entity_id
_entity_poly.type
_entity_poly.pdbx_seq_one_letter_code
_entity_poly.pdbx_strand_id
1 'polypeptide(L)'
;MKATLWAWGILLGLSLPTIAGAAGTYSAEEAFRDPNTGAIYYNVTRADVKGFDQRVVVKTTDGQWKQWDEKIRRMYMAPERNEPLLETTYQDNVEGGMQYAFDPNDQEVVKGKWFEPSPNGAWGLHQRKYTVTGEQGGRKPVYSYLLKNNKTGATKEWLQTNQDAQATWLHDNRIVYSRISDQAKQEEILVYNPANGKTERAVLGNLKGIHPDSGLIVYSENKPERPLFLYNLNTGESKPIKDWAEAETYLPEPAEARDATADLPEDFDLDAIPVEKLPVKVRAAYTVKLDDAEAGVPVAFEEQGQMRIPVKELAESLGWSIAKLPAKAPDYRYKLTNGSKSIVLNSGNSLLQEGALYITPEIIAKIGYKSVLVQEVPL
;
A
#
# COMPACT_ATOMS: atom_id res chain seq x y z
N MET A 1 -30.49 10.51 -25.38
CA MET A 1 -30.94 9.12 -25.14
C MET A 1 -29.72 8.30 -24.75
N LYS A 2 -29.74 7.80 -23.50
CA LYS A 2 -28.96 6.73 -22.86
C LYS A 2 -27.43 6.67 -23.10
N ALA A 3 -26.71 7.16 -22.07
CA ALA A 3 -25.33 6.83 -21.78
C ALA A 3 -25.25 5.48 -21.05
N THR A 4 -24.34 4.62 -21.46
CA THR A 4 -24.06 3.32 -20.83
C THR A 4 -22.72 3.42 -20.10
N LEU A 5 -22.78 3.52 -18.76
CA LEU A 5 -21.66 3.24 -17.87
C LEU A 5 -21.41 1.72 -17.87
N TRP A 6 -20.17 1.31 -18.09
CA TRP A 6 -19.72 -0.05 -17.78
C TRP A 6 -19.01 -0.03 -16.43
N ALA A 7 -19.76 -0.40 -15.40
CA ALA A 7 -19.24 -0.77 -14.09
C ALA A 7 -18.72 -2.21 -14.17
N TRP A 8 -17.45 -2.42 -13.85
CA TRP A 8 -16.91 -3.74 -13.61
C TRP A 8 -17.23 -4.12 -12.16
N GLY A 9 -18.38 -4.75 -11.96
CA GLY A 9 -18.66 -5.55 -10.79
C GLY A 9 -18.58 -7.01 -11.20
N ILE A 10 -17.52 -7.71 -10.82
CA ILE A 10 -17.47 -9.16 -10.94
C ILE A 10 -18.29 -9.72 -9.77
N LEU A 11 -19.56 -9.97 -10.06
CA LEU A 11 -20.47 -10.76 -9.25
C LEU A 11 -20.23 -12.22 -9.64
N LEU A 12 -19.43 -12.95 -8.87
CA LEU A 12 -19.42 -14.42 -8.95
C LEU A 12 -20.65 -14.93 -8.20
N GLY A 13 -21.76 -15.03 -8.94
CA GLY A 13 -22.94 -15.77 -8.52
C GLY A 13 -22.73 -17.25 -8.75
N LEU A 14 -22.36 -17.98 -7.71
CA LEU A 14 -22.56 -19.42 -7.63
C LEU A 14 -23.71 -19.68 -6.65
N SER A 15 -24.91 -19.90 -7.20
CA SER A 15 -26.03 -20.47 -6.49
C SER A 15 -25.72 -21.92 -6.12
N LEU A 16 -25.50 -22.19 -4.84
CA LEU A 16 -25.45 -23.54 -4.29
C LEU A 16 -26.70 -23.82 -3.45
N PRO A 17 -27.18 -25.07 -3.42
CA PRO A 17 -28.42 -25.45 -2.73
C PRO A 17 -28.29 -25.28 -1.22
N THR A 18 -29.36 -24.76 -0.62
CA THR A 18 -29.54 -24.49 0.81
C THR A 18 -29.32 -25.73 1.67
N ILE A 19 -28.26 -25.72 2.46
CA ILE A 19 -28.12 -26.54 3.67
C ILE A 19 -28.15 -25.55 4.83
N ALA A 20 -29.24 -25.58 5.61
CA ALA A 20 -29.40 -24.77 6.80
C ALA A 20 -28.46 -25.26 7.91
N GLY A 21 -27.28 -24.66 7.95
CA GLY A 21 -26.27 -24.62 9.02
C GLY A 21 -25.50 -23.31 8.82
N ALA A 22 -24.65 -22.89 9.75
CA ALA A 22 -23.95 -21.58 9.73
C ALA A 22 -23.29 -21.18 8.37
N ALA A 23 -23.02 -22.15 7.49
CA ALA A 23 -22.54 -21.99 6.12
C ALA A 23 -23.38 -21.10 5.18
N GLY A 24 -24.65 -20.78 5.51
CA GLY A 24 -25.48 -19.88 4.68
C GLY A 24 -25.20 -18.38 4.87
N THR A 25 -24.53 -18.00 5.96
CA THR A 25 -24.34 -16.59 6.36
C THR A 25 -22.87 -16.17 6.39
N TYR A 26 -21.97 -17.15 6.53
CA TYR A 26 -20.54 -16.93 6.65
C TYR A 26 -19.77 -17.65 5.54
N SER A 27 -18.71 -17.02 5.06
CA SER A 27 -17.64 -17.67 4.31
C SER A 27 -16.31 -17.43 5.02
N ALA A 28 -15.36 -18.36 4.86
CA ALA A 28 -14.03 -18.23 5.42
C ALA A 28 -12.95 -18.61 4.42
N GLU A 29 -11.84 -17.88 4.44
CA GLU A 29 -10.61 -18.19 3.71
C GLU A 29 -9.48 -18.40 4.74
N GLU A 30 -8.68 -19.47 4.60
CA GLU A 30 -7.43 -19.57 5.37
C GLU A 30 -6.44 -18.52 4.86
N ALA A 31 -6.13 -17.54 5.71
CA ALA A 31 -5.27 -16.42 5.38
C ALA A 31 -3.81 -16.71 5.70
N PHE A 32 -3.55 -17.37 6.83
CA PHE A 32 -2.22 -17.65 7.33
C PHE A 32 -2.24 -18.79 8.33
N ARG A 33 -1.12 -19.52 8.40
CA ARG A 33 -0.87 -20.54 9.42
C ARG A 33 0.47 -20.22 10.05
N ASP A 34 0.44 -19.94 11.34
CA ASP A 34 1.65 -19.62 12.08
C ASP A 34 2.49 -20.90 12.30
N PRO A 35 3.70 -20.99 11.73
CA PRO A 35 4.54 -22.17 11.86
C PRO A 35 5.08 -22.38 13.28
N ASN A 36 5.14 -21.32 14.10
CA ASN A 36 5.70 -21.38 15.45
C ASN A 36 4.69 -21.90 16.46
N THR A 37 3.45 -21.43 16.36
CA THR A 37 2.39 -21.76 17.31
C THR A 37 1.43 -22.83 16.79
N GLY A 38 1.35 -23.03 15.48
CA GLY A 38 0.36 -23.88 14.81
C GLY A 38 -1.03 -23.26 14.69
N ALA A 39 -1.20 -21.99 15.11
CA ALA A 39 -2.48 -21.28 15.01
C ALA A 39 -2.85 -21.03 13.54
N ILE A 40 -4.15 -21.06 13.25
CA ILE A 40 -4.69 -20.83 11.91
C ILE A 40 -5.53 -19.57 11.93
N TYR A 41 -5.28 -18.68 10.98
CA TYR A 41 -5.93 -17.38 10.84
C TYR A 41 -6.86 -17.43 9.63
N TYR A 42 -8.10 -17.03 9.84
CA TYR A 42 -9.15 -17.03 8.83
C TYR A 42 -9.63 -15.60 8.59
N ASN A 43 -9.84 -15.28 7.32
CA ASN A 43 -10.67 -14.13 6.94
C ASN A 43 -12.11 -14.59 6.89
N VAL A 44 -12.90 -14.21 7.90
CA VAL A 44 -14.32 -14.56 7.94
C VAL A 44 -15.13 -13.41 7.39
N THR A 45 -15.95 -13.68 6.38
CA THR A 45 -16.91 -12.73 5.83
C THR A 45 -18.31 -13.14 6.27
N ARG A 46 -19.06 -12.19 6.83
CA ARG A 46 -20.50 -12.31 7.07
C ARG A 46 -21.24 -11.45 6.06
N ALA A 47 -22.18 -12.05 5.35
CA ALA A 47 -23.10 -11.33 4.47
C ALA A 47 -24.54 -11.72 4.81
N ASP A 48 -25.22 -10.89 5.58
CA ASP A 48 -26.60 -11.11 6.03
C ASP A 48 -27.45 -9.83 5.99
N VAL A 49 -28.64 -9.89 6.60
CA VAL A 49 -29.56 -8.75 6.73
C VAL A 49 -28.99 -7.60 7.56
N LYS A 50 -27.97 -7.82 8.39
CA LYS A 50 -27.27 -6.79 9.16
C LYS A 50 -26.18 -6.10 8.33
N GLY A 51 -25.81 -6.69 7.19
CA GLY A 51 -24.91 -6.10 6.20
C GLY A 51 -23.69 -6.97 5.91
N PHE A 52 -22.64 -6.31 5.44
CA PHE A 52 -21.36 -6.93 5.12
C PHE A 52 -20.34 -6.67 6.23
N ASP A 53 -19.77 -7.73 6.79
CA ASP A 53 -18.75 -7.65 7.84
C ASP A 53 -17.58 -8.58 7.52
N GLN A 54 -16.37 -8.14 7.82
CA GLN A 54 -15.13 -8.90 7.61
C GLN A 54 -14.26 -8.77 8.86
N ARG A 55 -13.81 -9.91 9.38
CA ARG A 55 -12.96 -9.98 10.57
C ARG A 55 -11.92 -11.08 10.43
N VAL A 56 -10.78 -10.86 11.07
CA VAL A 56 -9.78 -11.90 11.28
C VAL A 56 -10.14 -12.73 12.51
N VAL A 57 -10.24 -14.03 12.32
CA VAL A 57 -10.55 -15.02 13.37
C VAL A 57 -9.42 -16.03 13.45
N VAL A 58 -9.02 -16.39 14.66
CA VAL A 58 -7.90 -17.29 14.95
C VAL A 58 -8.43 -18.55 15.63
N LYS A 59 -8.01 -19.71 15.12
CA LYS A 59 -8.14 -20.99 15.82
C LYS A 59 -6.78 -21.35 16.41
N THR A 60 -6.67 -21.30 17.74
CA THR A 60 -5.45 -21.69 18.46
C THR A 60 -5.31 -23.21 18.49
N THR A 61 -4.12 -23.71 18.81
CA THR A 61 -3.81 -25.15 18.80
C THR A 61 -4.53 -25.95 19.88
N ASP A 62 -4.98 -25.30 20.95
CA ASP A 62 -5.88 -25.87 21.96
C ASP A 62 -7.36 -25.90 21.52
N GLY A 63 -7.66 -25.44 20.31
CA GLY A 63 -9.00 -25.45 19.71
C GLY A 63 -9.87 -24.26 20.08
N GLN A 64 -9.35 -23.28 20.84
CA GLN A 64 -10.09 -22.05 21.12
C GLN A 64 -10.18 -21.16 19.88
N TRP A 65 -11.27 -20.38 19.83
CA TRP A 65 -11.49 -19.38 18.80
C TRP A 65 -11.37 -17.99 19.41
N LYS A 66 -10.65 -17.11 18.73
CA LYS A 66 -10.52 -15.69 19.07
C LYS A 66 -10.77 -14.86 17.84
N GLN A 67 -11.25 -13.64 18.01
CA GLN A 67 -11.33 -12.66 16.93
C GLN A 67 -10.45 -11.47 17.26
N TRP A 68 -9.93 -10.81 16.23
CA TRP A 68 -9.17 -9.59 16.42
C TRP A 68 -10.07 -8.36 16.51
N ASP A 69 -9.47 -7.21 16.83
CA ASP A 69 -10.16 -5.91 16.81
C ASP A 69 -10.86 -5.69 15.46
N GLU A 70 -12.11 -5.20 15.50
CA GLU A 70 -12.95 -4.98 14.31
C GLU A 70 -12.32 -4.06 13.25
N LYS A 71 -11.33 -3.25 13.66
CA LYS A 71 -10.55 -2.41 12.75
C LYS A 71 -9.59 -3.22 11.89
N ILE A 72 -9.30 -4.48 12.20
CA ILE A 72 -8.51 -5.39 11.38
C ILE A 72 -9.47 -6.29 10.62
N ARG A 73 -9.72 -5.94 9.35
CA ARG A 73 -10.79 -6.53 8.52
C ARG A 73 -10.35 -7.81 7.84
N ARG A 74 -9.09 -7.85 7.39
CA ARG A 74 -8.55 -8.96 6.60
C ARG A 74 -7.05 -9.10 6.83
N MET A 75 -6.56 -10.31 6.64
CA MET A 75 -5.15 -10.67 6.56
C MET A 75 -4.86 -11.28 5.19
N TYR A 76 -3.69 -11.01 4.61
CA TYR A 76 -3.26 -11.66 3.38
C TYR A 76 -1.74 -11.81 3.33
N MET A 77 -1.27 -12.84 2.65
CA MET A 77 0.14 -13.05 2.36
C MET A 77 0.49 -12.40 1.03
N ALA A 78 1.44 -11.46 1.03
CA ALA A 78 2.06 -11.02 -0.21
C ALA A 78 3.13 -12.06 -0.62
N PRO A 79 3.22 -12.46 -1.89
CA PRO A 79 4.16 -13.50 -2.34
C PRO A 79 5.63 -13.26 -1.94
N GLU A 80 6.03 -11.99 -1.84
CA GLU A 80 7.41 -11.60 -1.52
C GLU A 80 7.65 -11.32 -0.02
N ARG A 81 6.70 -11.69 0.87
CA ARG A 81 6.77 -11.33 2.30
C ARG A 81 6.63 -12.53 3.21
N ASN A 82 7.38 -12.46 4.32
CA ASN A 82 7.30 -13.42 5.41
C ASN A 82 6.29 -13.01 6.51
N GLU A 83 5.89 -11.74 6.53
CA GLU A 83 4.92 -11.18 7.48
C GLU A 83 3.55 -11.02 6.79
N PRO A 84 2.44 -11.52 7.37
CA PRO A 84 1.10 -11.29 6.84
C PRO A 84 0.74 -9.81 6.89
N LEU A 85 0.23 -9.28 5.79
CA LEU A 85 -0.30 -7.92 5.73
C LEU A 85 -1.74 -7.86 6.21
N LEU A 86 -2.10 -6.71 6.78
CA LEU A 86 -3.40 -6.46 7.38
C LEU A 86 -4.13 -5.35 6.64
N GLU A 87 -5.35 -5.64 6.22
CA GLU A 87 -6.31 -4.64 5.81
C GLU A 87 -7.01 -4.09 7.05
N THR A 88 -6.91 -2.79 7.28
CA THR A 88 -7.45 -2.15 8.49
C THR A 88 -8.28 -0.91 8.19
N THR A 89 -9.10 -0.47 9.14
CA THR A 89 -9.82 0.81 9.10
C THR A 89 -9.17 1.88 9.98
N TYR A 90 -7.89 1.75 10.32
CA TYR A 90 -7.15 2.80 10.99
C TYR A 90 -7.06 4.04 10.08
N GLN A 91 -7.13 5.24 10.66
CA GLN A 91 -7.27 6.49 9.88
C GLN A 91 -6.10 6.78 8.93
N ASP A 92 -4.91 6.25 9.23
CA ASP A 92 -3.68 6.38 8.45
C ASP A 92 -3.42 5.17 7.54
N ASN A 93 -4.29 4.15 7.58
CA ASN A 93 -4.31 3.07 6.59
C ASN A 93 -5.03 3.54 5.32
N VAL A 94 -4.39 4.43 4.59
CA VAL A 94 -4.76 4.73 3.19
C VAL A 94 -3.96 3.84 2.26
N GLU A 95 -4.48 3.57 1.07
CA GLU A 95 -3.78 2.77 0.06
C GLU A 95 -2.39 3.37 -0.20
N GLY A 96 -1.33 2.59 0.06
CA GLY A 96 0.05 3.07 -0.04
C GLY A 96 0.50 4.07 1.04
N GLY A 97 -0.31 4.34 2.05
CA GLY A 97 0.01 5.15 3.23
C GLY A 97 0.81 4.38 4.27
N MET A 98 0.34 4.37 5.53
CA MET A 98 0.86 3.44 6.52
C MET A 98 0.23 2.07 6.28
N GLN A 99 1.06 1.04 6.22
CA GLN A 99 0.61 -0.34 6.14
C GLN A 99 0.66 -0.97 7.54
N TYR A 100 -0.04 -2.08 7.67
CA TYR A 100 -0.12 -2.85 8.90
C TYR A 100 0.23 -4.30 8.57
N ALA A 101 1.06 -4.92 9.39
CA ALA A 101 1.44 -6.31 9.28
C ALA A 101 1.29 -6.99 10.65
N PHE A 102 1.14 -8.30 10.65
CA PHE A 102 1.16 -9.10 11.86
C PHE A 102 2.57 -9.67 12.07
N ASP A 103 3.13 -9.47 13.26
CA ASP A 103 4.32 -10.19 13.70
C ASP A 103 3.90 -11.40 14.56
N PRO A 104 4.01 -12.63 14.01
CA PRO A 104 3.62 -13.83 14.74
C PRO A 104 4.56 -14.17 15.91
N ASN A 105 5.81 -13.66 15.92
CA ASN A 105 6.77 -13.96 16.98
C ASN A 105 6.43 -13.21 18.27
N ASP A 106 6.11 -11.92 18.13
CA ASP A 106 5.78 -11.02 19.25
C ASP A 106 4.26 -10.92 19.49
N GLN A 107 3.43 -11.55 18.64
CA GLN A 107 1.97 -11.51 18.69
C GLN A 107 1.46 -10.07 18.70
N GLU A 108 1.89 -9.29 17.72
CA GLU A 108 1.60 -7.86 17.64
C GLU A 108 1.31 -7.37 16.24
N VAL A 109 0.66 -6.20 16.17
CA VAL A 109 0.44 -5.49 14.91
C VAL A 109 1.56 -4.47 14.74
N VAL A 110 2.29 -4.63 13.66
CA VAL A 110 3.36 -3.72 13.28
C VAL A 110 2.82 -2.73 12.25
N LYS A 111 3.05 -1.45 12.48
CA LYS A 111 2.70 -0.34 11.60
C LYS A 111 3.95 0.26 10.98
N GLY A 112 3.96 0.53 9.68
CA GLY A 112 5.10 1.12 8.99
C GLY A 112 4.88 1.36 7.50
N LYS A 113 5.97 1.59 6.75
CA LYS A 113 5.96 1.56 5.28
C LYS A 113 6.87 0.43 4.81
N TRP A 114 6.34 -0.48 4.01
CA TRP A 114 7.10 -1.59 3.45
C TRP A 114 7.35 -1.32 1.98
N PHE A 115 8.58 -1.56 1.58
CA PHE A 115 9.02 -1.48 0.20
C PHE A 115 9.08 -2.89 -0.37
N GLU A 116 8.46 -3.09 -1.52
CA GLU A 116 8.64 -4.28 -2.35
C GLU A 116 10.09 -4.33 -2.82
N PRO A 117 10.88 -5.35 -2.42
CA PRO A 117 12.28 -5.42 -2.79
C PRO A 117 12.42 -5.68 -4.29
N SER A 118 13.45 -5.11 -4.93
CA SER A 118 13.87 -5.60 -6.24
C SER A 118 14.34 -7.06 -6.12
N PRO A 119 14.36 -7.85 -7.21
CA PRO A 119 14.78 -9.25 -7.16
C PRO A 119 16.15 -9.50 -6.51
N ASN A 120 17.09 -8.57 -6.67
CA ASN A 120 18.42 -8.61 -6.04
C ASN A 120 18.49 -7.92 -4.66
N GLY A 121 17.38 -7.39 -4.14
CA GLY A 121 17.27 -6.68 -2.87
C GLY A 121 17.96 -5.32 -2.81
N ALA A 122 18.57 -4.82 -3.90
CA ALA A 122 19.32 -3.57 -3.88
C ALA A 122 18.43 -2.33 -3.78
N TRP A 123 17.17 -2.45 -4.19
CA TRP A 123 16.19 -1.36 -4.19
C TRP A 123 14.88 -1.82 -3.55
N GLY A 124 14.08 -0.84 -3.12
CA GLY A 124 12.73 -1.05 -2.65
C GLY A 124 11.76 -0.08 -3.32
N LEU A 125 10.59 -0.56 -3.72
CA LEU A 125 9.51 0.24 -4.33
C LEU A 125 8.31 0.30 -3.38
N HIS A 126 7.75 1.49 -3.19
CA HIS A 126 6.53 1.65 -2.40
C HIS A 126 5.58 2.62 -3.09
N GLN A 127 4.41 2.12 -3.48
CA GLN A 127 3.32 2.94 -4.01
C GLN A 127 2.59 3.65 -2.88
N ARG A 128 2.17 4.87 -3.16
CA ARG A 128 1.45 5.82 -2.32
C ARG A 128 0.23 6.31 -3.06
N LYS A 129 -0.94 6.32 -2.42
CA LYS A 129 -2.15 6.91 -3.00
C LYS A 129 -2.81 7.83 -1.99
N TYR A 130 -3.00 9.08 -2.41
CA TYR A 130 -3.68 10.08 -1.62
C TYR A 130 -4.50 11.00 -2.51
N THR A 131 -5.31 11.85 -1.90
CA THR A 131 -6.14 12.81 -2.62
C THR A 131 -5.68 14.22 -2.32
N VAL A 132 -5.50 15.02 -3.35
CA VAL A 132 -5.29 16.47 -3.23
C VAL A 132 -6.56 17.20 -3.64
N THR A 133 -6.83 18.33 -2.99
CA THR A 133 -7.95 19.20 -3.36
C THR A 133 -7.40 20.30 -4.25
N GLY A 134 -7.86 20.35 -5.50
CA GLY A 134 -7.47 21.38 -6.47
C GLY A 134 -8.09 22.74 -6.16
N GLU A 135 -7.63 23.77 -6.86
CA GLU A 135 -8.05 25.17 -6.65
C GLU A 135 -9.57 25.38 -6.76
N GLN A 136 -10.25 24.59 -7.59
CA GLN A 136 -11.71 24.63 -7.78
C GLN A 136 -12.48 23.75 -6.77
N GLY A 137 -11.82 23.23 -5.73
CA GLY A 137 -12.43 22.37 -4.71
C GLY A 137 -12.62 20.91 -5.12
N GLY A 138 -12.28 20.55 -6.37
CA GLY A 138 -12.32 19.17 -6.86
C GLY A 138 -11.22 18.31 -6.22
N ARG A 139 -11.57 17.10 -5.77
CA ARG A 139 -10.63 16.09 -5.27
C ARG A 139 -10.03 15.32 -6.44
N LYS A 140 -8.71 15.23 -6.49
CA LYS A 140 -7.97 14.46 -7.49
C LYS A 140 -7.08 13.42 -6.81
N PRO A 141 -7.11 12.16 -7.27
CA PRO A 141 -6.15 11.17 -6.79
C PRO A 141 -4.75 11.55 -7.26
N VAL A 142 -3.78 11.26 -6.41
CA VAL A 142 -2.35 11.32 -6.70
C VAL A 142 -1.79 9.96 -6.36
N TYR A 143 -1.07 9.39 -7.31
CA TYR A 143 -0.27 8.18 -7.15
C TYR A 143 1.20 8.61 -7.13
N SER A 144 1.91 8.19 -6.10
CA SER A 144 3.31 8.51 -5.91
C SER A 144 4.08 7.23 -5.62
N TYR A 145 5.32 7.17 -6.08
CA TYR A 145 6.17 5.97 -5.95
C TYR A 145 7.47 6.38 -5.28
N LEU A 146 7.67 5.85 -4.07
CA LEU A 146 8.92 5.99 -3.35
C LEU A 146 9.87 4.89 -3.79
N LEU A 147 11.09 5.29 -4.12
CA LEU A 147 12.19 4.40 -4.46
C LEU A 147 13.27 4.52 -3.40
N LYS A 148 13.52 3.41 -2.71
CA LYS A 148 14.54 3.26 -1.68
C LYS A 148 15.76 2.56 -2.24
N ASN A 149 16.94 3.11 -1.99
CA ASN A 149 18.20 2.42 -2.19
C ASN A 149 18.58 1.68 -0.91
N ASN A 150 18.53 0.35 -0.90
CA ASN A 150 18.77 -0.44 0.31
C ASN A 150 20.25 -0.50 0.71
N LYS A 151 21.17 -0.06 -0.16
CA LYS A 151 22.60 0.05 0.17
C LYS A 151 22.93 1.33 0.92
N THR A 152 22.26 2.45 0.59
CA THR A 152 22.53 3.76 1.20
C THR A 152 21.46 4.22 2.17
N GLY A 153 20.30 3.57 2.17
CA GLY A 153 19.12 3.95 2.94
C GLY A 153 18.35 5.16 2.42
N ALA A 154 18.83 5.78 1.33
CA ALA A 154 18.18 6.93 0.74
C ALA A 154 16.85 6.53 0.09
N THR A 155 15.77 7.16 0.53
CA THR A 155 14.45 7.06 -0.12
C THR A 155 14.11 8.38 -0.78
N LYS A 156 13.59 8.34 -2.01
CA LYS A 156 13.11 9.50 -2.75
C LYS A 156 11.76 9.23 -3.39
N GLU A 157 10.98 10.28 -3.62
CA GLU A 157 9.89 10.22 -4.60
C GLU A 157 10.50 10.12 -6.01
N TRP A 158 10.27 9.00 -6.67
CA TRP A 158 10.78 8.73 -8.01
C TRP A 158 9.77 9.13 -9.09
N LEU A 159 8.49 8.84 -8.87
CA LEU A 159 7.42 9.09 -9.83
C LEU A 159 6.18 9.62 -9.11
N GLN A 160 5.56 10.64 -9.69
CA GLN A 160 4.23 11.10 -9.30
C GLN A 160 3.35 11.21 -10.54
N THR A 161 2.13 10.70 -10.45
CA THR A 161 1.14 10.66 -11.53
C THR A 161 -0.28 10.84 -10.98
N ASN A 162 -1.21 11.22 -11.84
CA ASN A 162 -2.63 11.35 -11.52
C ASN A 162 -3.45 10.07 -11.79
N GLN A 163 -2.78 9.03 -12.28
CA GLN A 163 -3.33 7.69 -12.51
C GLN A 163 -2.37 6.64 -11.96
N ASP A 164 -2.89 5.46 -11.65
CA ASP A 164 -2.07 4.32 -11.27
C ASP A 164 -1.10 3.98 -12.42
N ALA A 165 0.20 3.95 -12.11
CA ALA A 165 1.25 3.61 -13.05
C ALA A 165 1.46 2.10 -13.20
N GLN A 166 0.85 1.29 -12.34
CA GLN A 166 1.06 -0.17 -12.27
C GLN A 166 2.56 -0.51 -12.24
N ALA A 167 3.33 0.26 -11.49
CA ALA A 167 4.78 0.10 -11.43
C ALA A 167 5.14 -1.19 -10.69
N THR A 168 5.94 -2.05 -11.31
CA THR A 168 6.37 -3.34 -10.73
C THR A 168 7.79 -3.70 -11.16
N TRP A 169 8.46 -4.52 -10.37
CA TRP A 169 9.78 -5.03 -10.68
C TRP A 169 9.75 -6.05 -11.82
N LEU A 170 10.75 -5.96 -12.69
CA LEU A 170 11.13 -7.04 -13.60
C LEU A 170 12.23 -7.88 -12.96
N HIS A 171 12.37 -9.13 -13.40
CA HIS A 171 13.40 -10.06 -12.90
C HIS A 171 14.85 -9.52 -12.96
N ASP A 172 15.11 -8.55 -13.84
CA ASP A 172 16.42 -7.93 -14.03
C ASP A 172 16.63 -6.63 -13.23
N ASN A 173 15.75 -6.36 -12.25
CA ASN A 173 15.79 -5.20 -11.35
C ASN A 173 15.49 -3.85 -12.01
N ARG A 174 14.91 -3.87 -13.22
CA ARG A 174 14.27 -2.69 -13.81
C ARG A 174 12.82 -2.59 -13.32
N ILE A 175 12.23 -1.41 -13.43
CA ILE A 175 10.82 -1.16 -13.12
C ILE A 175 10.11 -0.91 -14.43
N VAL A 176 9.05 -1.68 -14.71
CA VAL A 176 8.10 -1.36 -15.79
C VAL A 176 6.92 -0.60 -15.18
N TYR A 177 6.43 0.40 -15.89
CA TYR A 177 5.29 1.21 -15.47
C TYR A 177 4.65 1.91 -16.67
N SER A 178 3.44 2.41 -16.50
CA SER A 178 2.75 3.22 -17.50
C SER A 178 2.46 4.64 -17.00
N ARG A 179 2.34 5.58 -17.95
CA ARG A 179 1.89 6.95 -17.67
C ARG A 179 1.27 7.58 -18.91
N ILE A 180 0.58 8.70 -18.75
CA ILE A 180 0.18 9.52 -19.89
C ILE A 180 1.40 10.30 -20.42
N SER A 181 1.71 10.12 -21.69
CA SER A 181 2.72 10.89 -22.40
C SER A 181 2.19 12.29 -22.71
N ASP A 182 2.87 13.34 -22.24
CA ASP A 182 2.52 14.71 -22.57
C ASP A 182 2.69 15.04 -24.06
N GLN A 183 3.62 14.36 -24.74
CA GLN A 183 3.87 14.58 -26.16
C GLN A 183 2.86 13.80 -27.02
N ALA A 184 2.65 12.52 -26.73
CA ALA A 184 1.78 11.66 -27.54
C ALA A 184 0.29 11.78 -27.16
N LYS A 185 -0.03 12.42 -26.03
CA LYS A 185 -1.39 12.57 -25.48
C LYS A 185 -2.13 11.25 -25.32
N GLN A 186 -1.40 10.20 -24.99
CA GLN A 186 -1.89 8.84 -24.75
C GLN A 186 -0.96 8.13 -23.76
N GLU A 187 -1.39 6.97 -23.28
CA GLU A 187 -0.58 6.14 -22.39
C GLU A 187 0.67 5.61 -23.11
N GLU A 188 1.79 5.61 -22.40
CA GLU A 188 3.05 5.00 -22.79
C GLU A 188 3.52 4.04 -21.70
N ILE A 189 4.14 2.94 -22.11
CA ILE A 189 4.76 1.96 -21.22
C ILE A 189 6.26 2.20 -21.25
N LEU A 190 6.85 2.33 -20.07
CA LEU A 190 8.22 2.73 -19.86
C LEU A 190 8.94 1.69 -19.00
N VAL A 191 10.26 1.63 -19.17
CA VAL A 191 11.15 0.81 -18.36
C VAL A 191 12.19 1.72 -17.74
N TYR A 192 12.30 1.71 -16.42
CA TYR A 192 13.27 2.48 -15.66
C TYR A 192 14.32 1.57 -15.04
N ASN A 193 15.58 1.96 -15.12
CA ASN A 193 16.68 1.27 -14.44
C ASN A 193 17.18 2.13 -13.26
N PRO A 194 16.89 1.74 -12.01
CA PRO A 194 17.35 2.46 -10.83
C PRO A 194 18.87 2.60 -10.71
N ALA A 195 19.64 1.63 -11.19
CA ALA A 195 21.09 1.60 -11.04
C ALA A 195 21.81 2.70 -11.85
N ASN A 196 21.25 3.11 -12.98
CA ASN A 196 21.82 4.16 -13.84
C ASN A 196 20.88 5.35 -14.06
N GLY A 197 19.67 5.31 -13.52
CA GLY A 197 18.67 6.37 -13.63
C GLY A 197 18.06 6.55 -15.03
N LYS A 198 18.32 5.65 -15.98
CA LYS A 198 17.79 5.76 -17.36
C LYS A 198 16.36 5.25 -17.44
N THR A 199 15.56 5.93 -18.25
CA THR A 199 14.20 5.51 -18.64
C THR A 199 14.14 5.34 -20.15
N GLU A 200 13.56 4.23 -20.60
CA GLU A 200 13.36 3.90 -22.00
C GLU A 200 11.87 3.66 -22.27
N ARG A 201 11.39 4.09 -23.44
CA ARG A 201 10.02 3.78 -23.87
C ARG A 201 9.99 2.38 -24.48
N ALA A 202 9.16 1.50 -23.93
CA ALA A 202 8.87 0.21 -24.51
C ALA A 202 7.89 0.36 -25.68
N VAL A 203 6.66 0.81 -25.38
CA VAL A 203 5.59 0.95 -26.38
C VAL A 203 4.66 2.13 -26.07
N LEU A 204 3.93 2.60 -27.09
CA LEU A 204 2.77 3.48 -26.92
C LEU A 204 1.50 2.62 -26.86
N GLY A 205 0.74 2.72 -25.77
CA GLY A 205 -0.44 1.89 -25.56
C GLY A 205 -0.84 1.81 -24.09
N ASN A 206 -2.04 1.30 -23.84
CA ASN A 206 -2.55 1.10 -22.49
C ASN A 206 -2.05 -0.22 -21.92
N LEU A 207 -1.44 -0.17 -20.75
CA LEU A 207 -0.98 -1.37 -20.04
C LEU A 207 -2.18 -2.21 -19.59
N LYS A 208 -2.10 -3.53 -19.81
CA LYS A 208 -3.15 -4.48 -19.41
C LYS A 208 -2.66 -5.55 -18.45
N GLY A 209 -1.41 -5.99 -18.60
CA GLY A 209 -0.81 -6.96 -17.71
C GLY A 209 0.68 -7.14 -18.00
N ILE A 210 1.40 -7.64 -17.01
CA ILE A 210 2.85 -7.86 -17.06
C ILE A 210 3.12 -9.25 -16.50
N HIS A 211 4.01 -9.99 -17.17
CA HIS A 211 4.66 -11.16 -16.58
C HIS A 211 6.09 -10.77 -16.16
N PRO A 212 6.32 -10.45 -14.87
CA PRO A 212 7.57 -9.83 -14.42
C PRO A 212 8.80 -10.70 -14.67
N ASP A 213 8.65 -12.03 -14.58
CA ASP A 213 9.76 -12.96 -14.76
C ASP A 213 10.23 -13.15 -16.20
N SER A 214 9.32 -13.01 -17.18
CA SER A 214 9.62 -13.24 -18.60
C SER A 214 9.76 -11.94 -19.40
N GLY A 215 9.39 -10.81 -18.80
CA GLY A 215 9.39 -9.50 -19.47
C GLY A 215 8.31 -9.38 -20.56
N LEU A 216 7.25 -10.19 -20.48
CA LEU A 216 6.12 -10.10 -21.40
C LEU A 216 5.13 -9.04 -20.90
N ILE A 217 4.66 -8.21 -21.83
CA ILE A 217 3.70 -7.14 -21.56
C ILE A 217 2.50 -7.30 -22.47
N VAL A 218 1.31 -7.40 -21.88
CA VAL A 218 0.05 -7.28 -22.61
C VAL A 218 -0.35 -5.81 -22.61
N TYR A 219 -0.60 -5.26 -23.80
CA TYR A 219 -1.06 -3.89 -23.97
C TYR A 219 -2.12 -3.78 -25.06
N SER A 220 -2.91 -2.71 -25.02
CA SER A 220 -3.82 -2.34 -26.11
C SER A 220 -3.38 -1.05 -26.78
N GLU A 221 -3.41 -0.99 -28.11
CA GLU A 221 -3.21 0.28 -28.81
C GLU A 221 -4.40 1.22 -28.60
N ASN A 222 -4.15 2.52 -28.58
CA ASN A 222 -5.18 3.55 -28.46
C ASN A 222 -5.91 3.81 -29.81
N LYS A 223 -6.48 2.76 -30.38
CA LYS A 223 -7.35 2.78 -31.58
C LYS A 223 -8.79 2.43 -31.19
N PRO A 224 -9.82 2.78 -32.01
CA PRO A 224 -11.22 2.51 -31.67
C PRO A 224 -11.50 1.06 -31.27
N GLU A 225 -10.94 0.09 -32.00
CA GLU A 225 -11.10 -1.34 -31.74
C GLU A 225 -10.28 -1.86 -30.55
N ARG A 226 -9.40 -1.02 -29.97
CA ARG A 226 -8.50 -1.35 -28.86
C ARG A 226 -7.77 -2.71 -29.05
N PRO A 227 -7.11 -2.94 -30.21
CA PRO A 227 -6.49 -4.24 -30.49
C PRO A 227 -5.42 -4.57 -29.44
N LEU A 228 -5.40 -5.84 -29.03
CA LEU A 228 -4.48 -6.36 -28.02
C LEU A 228 -3.19 -6.87 -28.67
N PHE A 229 -2.08 -6.63 -27.98
CA PHE A 229 -0.75 -7.06 -28.39
C PHE A 229 0.01 -7.63 -27.20
N LEU A 230 0.89 -8.59 -27.49
CA LEU A 230 1.94 -9.05 -26.59
C LEU A 230 3.26 -8.42 -27.04
N TYR A 231 3.91 -7.69 -26.15
CA TYR A 231 5.25 -7.14 -26.34
C TYR A 231 6.26 -7.94 -25.52
N ASN A 232 7.39 -8.28 -26.14
CA ASN A 232 8.51 -8.93 -25.45
C ASN A 232 9.63 -7.92 -25.21
N LEU A 233 9.87 -7.58 -23.94
CA LEU A 233 10.92 -6.63 -23.55
C LEU A 233 12.34 -7.06 -23.96
N ASN A 234 12.58 -8.37 -24.10
CA ASN A 234 13.91 -8.90 -24.42
C ASN A 234 14.25 -8.77 -25.91
N THR A 235 13.25 -8.88 -26.78
CA THR A 235 13.44 -8.79 -28.24
C THR A 235 13.02 -7.43 -28.81
N GLY A 236 12.18 -6.69 -28.10
CA GLY A 236 11.59 -5.43 -28.57
C GLY A 236 10.47 -5.64 -29.59
N GLU A 237 9.95 -6.86 -29.73
CA GLU A 237 8.95 -7.21 -30.74
C GLU A 237 7.53 -7.23 -30.15
N SER A 238 6.57 -6.74 -30.93
CA SER A 238 5.13 -6.86 -30.66
C SER A 238 4.49 -7.87 -31.60
N LYS A 239 3.60 -8.72 -31.08
CA LYS A 239 2.69 -9.55 -31.88
C LYS A 239 1.23 -9.32 -31.48
N PRO A 240 0.27 -9.33 -32.42
CA PRO A 240 -1.14 -9.26 -32.07
C PRO A 240 -1.58 -10.53 -31.34
N ILE A 241 -2.53 -10.39 -30.42
CA ILE A 241 -3.22 -11.49 -29.74
C ILE A 241 -4.73 -11.34 -29.91
N LYS A 242 -5.46 -12.44 -29.86
CA LYS A 242 -6.87 -12.51 -30.30
C LYS A 242 -7.83 -11.84 -29.33
N ASP A 243 -7.72 -12.17 -28.05
CA ASP A 243 -8.65 -11.78 -27.01
C ASP A 243 -8.00 -11.84 -25.62
N TRP A 244 -8.76 -11.50 -24.59
CA TRP A 244 -8.28 -11.51 -23.21
C TRP A 244 -8.00 -12.92 -22.69
N ALA A 245 -8.73 -13.95 -23.15
CA ALA A 245 -8.47 -15.33 -22.75
C ALA A 245 -7.09 -15.80 -23.25
N GLU A 246 -6.69 -15.41 -24.45
CA GLU A 246 -5.29 -15.62 -24.90
C GLU A 246 -4.30 -14.81 -24.04
N ALA A 247 -4.63 -13.56 -23.69
CA ALA A 247 -3.77 -12.71 -22.86
C ALA A 247 -3.46 -13.33 -21.49
N GLU A 248 -4.47 -13.90 -20.83
CA GLU A 248 -4.34 -14.54 -19.50
C GLU A 248 -3.35 -15.70 -19.52
N THR A 249 -3.20 -16.42 -20.64
CA THR A 249 -2.19 -17.50 -20.76
C THR A 249 -0.74 -17.02 -20.67
N TYR A 250 -0.50 -15.71 -20.82
CA TYR A 250 0.82 -15.10 -20.70
C TYR A 250 1.03 -14.39 -19.36
N LEU A 251 0.01 -14.27 -18.51
CA LEU A 251 0.10 -13.53 -17.26
C LEU A 251 0.20 -14.50 -16.07
N PRO A 252 0.83 -14.09 -14.95
CA PRO A 252 0.86 -14.92 -13.76
C PRO A 252 -0.56 -15.24 -13.28
N GLU A 253 -0.83 -16.52 -13.00
CA GLU A 253 -2.07 -16.91 -12.35
C GLU A 253 -2.11 -16.37 -10.91
N PRO A 254 -3.22 -15.75 -10.47
CA PRO A 254 -3.37 -15.37 -9.08
C PRO A 254 -3.32 -16.62 -8.19
N ALA A 255 -2.65 -16.53 -7.05
CA ALA A 255 -2.73 -17.58 -6.04
C ALA A 255 -4.19 -17.67 -5.52
N GLU A 256 -4.82 -18.83 -5.67
CA GLU A 256 -6.15 -19.07 -5.10
C GLU A 256 -6.04 -19.23 -3.57
N ALA A 257 -6.83 -18.46 -2.83
CA ALA A 257 -6.98 -18.65 -1.39
C ALA A 257 -7.75 -19.94 -1.11
N ARG A 258 -7.35 -20.69 -0.07
CA ARG A 258 -8.07 -21.91 0.32
C ARG A 258 -9.40 -21.54 0.96
N ASP A 259 -10.51 -21.98 0.36
CA ASP A 259 -11.82 -21.97 1.02
C ASP A 259 -11.76 -22.84 2.28
N ALA A 260 -12.06 -22.20 3.41
CA ALA A 260 -12.00 -22.74 4.75
C ALA A 260 -13.36 -22.66 5.46
N THR A 261 -14.45 -22.41 4.72
CA THR A 261 -15.80 -22.27 5.29
C THR A 261 -16.22 -23.52 6.05
N ALA A 262 -15.80 -24.70 5.58
CA ALA A 262 -16.07 -25.98 6.25
C ALA A 262 -15.30 -26.19 7.57
N ASP A 263 -14.29 -25.37 7.87
CA ASP A 263 -13.52 -25.45 9.12
C ASP A 263 -14.19 -24.71 10.29
N LEU A 264 -15.20 -23.89 9.99
CA LEU A 264 -15.99 -23.18 10.99
C LEU A 264 -16.89 -24.19 11.76
N PRO A 265 -17.05 -24.04 13.09
CA PRO A 265 -18.01 -24.80 13.88
C PRO A 265 -19.45 -24.69 13.34
N GLU A 266 -20.27 -25.72 13.55
CA GLU A 266 -21.68 -25.72 13.11
C GLU A 266 -22.50 -24.58 13.75
N ASP A 267 -22.17 -24.22 14.98
CA ASP A 267 -22.78 -23.15 15.79
C ASP A 267 -21.97 -21.85 15.77
N PHE A 268 -21.15 -21.62 14.74
CA PHE A 268 -20.31 -20.44 14.64
C PHE A 268 -21.11 -19.13 14.69
N ASP A 269 -20.82 -18.32 15.71
CA ASP A 269 -21.33 -16.95 15.86
C ASP A 269 -20.16 -15.99 16.03
N LEU A 270 -19.90 -15.20 14.98
CA LEU A 270 -18.82 -14.20 14.96
C LEU A 270 -18.88 -13.21 16.12
N ASP A 271 -20.08 -12.84 16.59
CA ASP A 271 -20.23 -11.84 17.65
C ASP A 271 -20.04 -12.45 19.06
N ALA A 272 -20.10 -13.78 19.19
CA ALA A 272 -19.87 -14.50 20.44
C ALA A 272 -18.38 -14.82 20.71
N ILE A 273 -17.53 -14.75 19.68
CA ILE A 273 -16.11 -15.06 19.79
C ILE A 273 -15.39 -13.99 20.64
N PRO A 274 -14.57 -14.36 21.64
CA PRO A 274 -13.81 -13.38 22.43
C PRO A 274 -12.85 -12.54 21.57
N VAL A 275 -12.85 -11.22 21.81
CA VAL A 275 -11.92 -10.28 21.15
C VAL A 275 -10.56 -10.32 21.84
N GLU A 276 -9.52 -10.61 21.07
CA GLU A 276 -8.12 -10.47 21.44
C GLU A 276 -7.59 -9.11 20.98
N LYS A 277 -7.05 -8.35 21.93
CA LYS A 277 -6.42 -7.05 21.64
C LYS A 277 -4.93 -7.25 21.42
N LEU A 278 -4.50 -7.06 20.19
CA LEU A 278 -3.08 -7.02 19.86
C LEU A 278 -2.50 -5.63 20.13
N PRO A 279 -1.31 -5.53 20.72
CA PRO A 279 -0.60 -4.26 20.78
C PRO A 279 -0.25 -3.81 19.36
N VAL A 280 -0.30 -2.49 19.13
CA VAL A 280 0.13 -1.89 17.87
C VAL A 280 1.44 -1.15 18.11
N LYS A 281 2.50 -1.54 17.41
CA LYS A 281 3.81 -0.87 17.45
C LYS A 281 4.15 -0.21 16.12
N VAL A 282 4.92 0.87 16.17
CA VAL A 282 5.48 1.50 14.96
C VAL A 282 6.85 0.92 14.69
N ARG A 283 7.04 0.34 13.50
CA ARG A 283 8.36 -0.06 13.00
C ARG A 283 9.09 1.17 12.49
N ALA A 284 10.17 1.53 13.16
CA ALA A 284 11.07 2.56 12.67
C ALA A 284 11.90 2.02 11.50
N ALA A 285 11.81 2.67 10.34
CA ALA A 285 12.72 2.43 9.23
C ALA A 285 13.88 3.43 9.23
N TYR A 286 13.72 4.54 9.95
CA TYR A 286 14.70 5.61 10.08
C TYR A 286 14.82 6.07 11.52
N THR A 287 16.03 6.49 11.90
CA THR A 287 16.31 7.24 13.10
C THR A 287 16.58 8.69 12.74
N VAL A 288 15.86 9.61 13.38
CA VAL A 288 16.08 11.05 13.28
C VAL A 288 16.83 11.51 14.52
N LYS A 289 18.09 11.90 14.35
CA LYS A 289 18.93 12.46 15.41
C LYS A 289 18.79 13.97 15.44
N LEU A 290 18.43 14.50 16.61
CA LEU A 290 18.12 15.90 16.86
C LEU A 290 18.90 16.39 18.07
N ASP A 291 20.04 17.04 17.82
CA ASP A 291 21.04 17.34 18.85
C ASP A 291 21.40 16.06 19.65
N ASP A 292 21.06 15.99 20.94
CA ASP A 292 21.32 14.82 21.81
C ASP A 292 20.13 13.85 21.91
N ALA A 293 19.03 14.09 21.17
CA ALA A 293 17.84 13.25 21.15
C ALA A 293 17.74 12.42 19.88
N GLU A 294 17.05 11.29 19.95
CA GLU A 294 16.78 10.43 18.80
C GLU A 294 15.30 10.02 18.78
N ALA A 295 14.73 9.92 17.58
CA ALA A 295 13.36 9.46 17.38
C ALA A 295 13.30 8.50 16.20
N GLY A 296 12.66 7.34 16.39
CA GLY A 296 12.37 6.40 15.32
C GLY A 296 11.17 6.87 14.51
N VAL A 297 11.29 6.86 13.18
CA VAL A 297 10.19 7.18 12.27
C VAL A 297 10.00 6.07 11.23
N PRO A 298 8.75 5.76 10.84
CA PRO A 298 8.45 4.68 9.90
C PRO A 298 8.87 4.98 8.46
N VAL A 299 9.10 6.26 8.15
CA VAL A 299 9.57 6.70 6.83
C VAL A 299 10.23 8.07 6.94
N ALA A 300 11.25 8.29 6.13
CA ALA A 300 11.72 9.60 5.72
C ALA A 300 12.09 9.51 4.24
N PHE A 301 11.77 10.54 3.44
CA PHE A 301 12.00 10.50 2.00
C PHE A 301 12.31 11.88 1.44
N GLU A 302 13.11 11.93 0.38
CA GLU A 302 13.35 13.15 -0.38
C GLU A 302 12.23 13.39 -1.40
N GLU A 303 11.70 14.60 -1.43
CA GLU A 303 10.75 15.07 -2.44
C GLU A 303 11.18 16.47 -2.87
N GLN A 304 11.37 16.65 -4.20
CA GLN A 304 11.84 17.93 -4.77
C GLN A 304 13.13 18.46 -4.10
N GLY A 305 14.05 17.56 -3.76
CA GLY A 305 15.33 17.89 -3.10
C GLY A 305 15.22 18.22 -1.61
N GLN A 306 14.04 18.04 -0.99
CA GLN A 306 13.84 18.28 0.44
C GLN A 306 13.52 16.98 1.17
N MET A 307 14.22 16.71 2.27
CA MET A 307 13.91 15.60 3.16
C MET A 307 12.59 15.86 3.89
N ARG A 308 11.66 14.92 3.78
CA ARG A 308 10.34 14.92 4.43
C ARG A 308 10.36 13.92 5.58
N ILE A 309 10.04 14.41 6.77
CA ILE A 309 10.05 13.64 8.02
C ILE A 309 8.68 13.77 8.68
N PRO A 310 8.02 12.67 9.08
CA PRO A 310 6.68 12.71 9.63
C PRO A 310 6.69 13.34 11.03
N VAL A 311 5.74 14.25 11.27
CA VAL A 311 5.69 15.07 12.49
C VAL A 311 5.15 14.28 13.68
N LYS A 312 4.19 13.37 13.45
CA LYS A 312 3.48 12.66 14.53
C LYS A 312 4.45 11.85 15.38
N GLU A 313 5.27 11.02 14.75
CA GLU A 313 6.21 10.13 15.43
C GLU A 313 7.34 10.90 16.13
N LEU A 314 7.80 12.02 15.54
CA LEU A 314 8.71 12.94 16.22
C LEU A 314 8.07 13.56 17.46
N ALA A 315 6.84 14.04 17.34
CA ALA A 315 6.14 14.70 18.44
C ALA A 315 5.84 13.75 19.60
N GLU A 316 5.43 12.52 19.30
CA GLU A 316 5.20 11.46 20.29
C GLU A 316 6.50 11.08 21.02
N SER A 317 7.61 10.93 20.28
CA SER A 317 8.90 10.53 20.87
C SER A 317 9.56 11.64 21.69
N LEU A 318 9.38 12.90 21.30
CA LEU A 318 10.12 14.05 21.85
C LEU A 318 9.25 14.95 22.73
N GLY A 319 7.98 14.59 22.93
CA GLY A 319 7.03 15.36 23.74
C GLY A 319 6.62 16.69 23.11
N TRP A 320 6.67 16.83 21.78
CA TRP A 320 6.14 18.02 21.12
C TRP A 320 4.62 17.98 21.10
N SER A 321 3.98 19.15 21.13
CA SER A 321 2.52 19.24 20.98
C SER A 321 2.14 19.65 19.56
N ILE A 322 1.16 18.97 18.98
CA ILE A 322 0.56 19.31 17.69
C ILE A 322 -0.90 19.70 17.92
N ALA A 323 -1.30 20.91 17.50
CA ALA A 323 -2.68 21.36 17.57
C ALA A 323 -3.19 21.76 16.18
N LYS A 324 -4.32 21.18 15.76
CA LYS A 324 -5.00 21.60 14.53
C LYS A 324 -5.58 22.99 14.70
N LEU A 325 -5.32 23.87 13.74
CA LEU A 325 -5.86 25.22 13.70
C LEU A 325 -6.96 25.33 12.63
N PRO A 326 -7.88 26.31 12.73
CA PRO A 326 -8.83 26.59 11.67
C PRO A 326 -8.14 26.93 10.34
N ALA A 327 -8.55 26.23 9.27
CA ALA A 327 -8.13 26.48 7.90
C ALA A 327 -9.30 26.17 6.96
N LYS A 328 -9.39 26.90 5.84
CA LYS A 328 -10.35 26.59 4.78
C LYS A 328 -9.71 25.61 3.81
N ALA A 329 -10.37 24.51 3.50
CA ALA A 329 -9.92 23.60 2.45
C ALA A 329 -9.70 24.38 1.13
N PRO A 330 -8.65 24.07 0.34
CA PRO A 330 -7.73 22.93 0.47
C PRO A 330 -6.59 23.11 1.48
N ASP A 331 -6.49 24.28 2.12
CA ASP A 331 -5.40 24.60 3.03
C ASP A 331 -5.53 23.85 4.38
N TYR A 332 -4.41 23.73 5.07
CA TYR A 332 -4.33 23.14 6.40
C TYR A 332 -3.41 23.96 7.29
N ARG A 333 -3.70 23.97 8.59
CA ARG A 333 -2.87 24.65 9.58
C ARG A 333 -2.72 23.81 10.83
N TYR A 334 -1.49 23.62 11.27
CA TYR A 334 -1.17 22.99 12.55
C TYR A 334 -0.18 23.85 13.32
N LYS A 335 -0.37 24.00 14.62
CA LYS A 335 0.64 24.60 15.50
C LYS A 335 1.48 23.47 16.07
N LEU A 336 2.77 23.47 15.76
CA LEU A 336 3.76 22.60 16.37
C LEU A 336 4.50 23.39 17.45
N THR A 337 4.58 22.85 18.67
CA THR A 337 5.21 23.53 19.81
C THR A 337 6.19 22.60 20.52
N ASN A 338 7.37 23.13 20.83
CA ASN A 338 8.40 22.51 21.64
C ASN A 338 8.85 23.51 22.72
N GLY A 339 8.46 23.28 23.98
CA GLY A 339 8.68 24.23 25.06
C GLY A 339 8.11 25.62 24.74
N SER A 340 8.96 26.66 24.75
CA SER A 340 8.57 28.04 24.43
C SER A 340 8.57 28.36 22.93
N LYS A 341 9.08 27.47 22.08
CA LYS A 341 9.15 27.68 20.63
C LYS A 341 7.93 27.06 19.95
N SER A 342 7.36 27.78 18.99
CA SER A 342 6.26 27.24 18.18
C SER A 342 6.32 27.75 16.75
N ILE A 343 5.79 26.95 15.84
CA ILE A 343 5.64 27.30 14.43
C ILE A 343 4.26 26.86 13.93
N VAL A 344 3.72 27.63 13.00
CA VAL A 344 2.51 27.24 12.26
C VAL A 344 2.93 26.55 10.97
N LEU A 345 2.54 25.29 10.85
CA LEU A 345 2.71 24.45 9.67
C LEU A 345 1.53 24.68 8.73
N ASN A 346 1.82 24.85 7.43
CA ASN A 346 0.87 25.03 6.34
C ASN A 346 1.47 24.53 5.01
N SER A 347 0.72 24.66 3.91
CA SER A 347 1.16 24.22 2.57
C SER A 347 2.46 24.86 2.06
N GLY A 348 2.86 26.02 2.58
CA GLY A 348 4.09 26.71 2.19
C GLY A 348 5.35 26.25 2.91
N ASN A 349 5.23 25.47 3.99
CA ASN A 349 6.39 25.06 4.80
C ASN A 349 6.31 23.62 5.33
N SER A 350 5.28 22.89 4.97
CA SER A 350 5.08 21.49 5.35
C SER A 350 4.30 20.78 4.25
N LEU A 351 4.10 19.49 4.42
CA LEU A 351 3.41 18.64 3.46
C LEU A 351 2.37 17.79 4.18
N LEU A 352 1.12 17.83 3.75
CA LEU A 352 0.06 16.94 4.25
C LEU A 352 -0.33 15.98 3.13
N GLN A 353 0.16 14.75 3.21
CA GLN A 353 -0.10 13.68 2.24
C GLN A 353 -0.44 12.41 3.01
N GLU A 354 -1.35 11.58 2.48
CA GLU A 354 -1.68 10.28 3.07
C GLU A 354 -2.20 10.36 4.53
N GLY A 355 -2.78 11.49 4.92
CA GLY A 355 -3.19 11.74 6.31
C GLY A 355 -2.03 12.03 7.28
N ALA A 356 -0.78 12.04 6.80
CA ALA A 356 0.41 12.34 7.58
C ALA A 356 0.95 13.75 7.25
N LEU A 357 1.34 14.48 8.31
CA LEU A 357 2.01 15.76 8.19
C LEU A 357 3.51 15.54 8.20
N TYR A 358 4.22 16.07 7.20
CA TYR A 358 5.66 16.00 7.05
C TYR A 358 6.29 17.40 7.09
N ILE A 359 7.47 17.48 7.68
CA ILE A 359 8.28 18.71 7.76
C ILE A 359 9.71 18.43 7.31
N THR A 360 10.47 19.50 7.10
CA THR A 360 11.89 19.44 6.72
C THR A 360 12.80 19.71 7.93
N PRO A 361 14.10 19.33 7.84
CA PRO A 361 15.11 19.72 8.81
C PRO A 361 15.11 21.22 9.17
N GLU A 362 14.90 22.11 8.20
CA GLU A 362 14.88 23.56 8.42
C GLU A 362 13.70 24.00 9.31
N ILE A 363 12.57 23.28 9.25
CA ILE A 363 11.41 23.52 10.10
C ILE A 363 11.65 23.00 11.52
N ILE A 364 12.30 21.84 11.65
CA ILE A 364 12.71 21.31 12.94
C ILE A 364 13.69 22.26 13.63
N ALA A 365 14.58 22.91 12.87
CA ALA A 365 15.49 23.90 13.42
C ALA A 365 14.77 25.12 14.03
N LYS A 366 13.67 25.55 13.42
CA LYS A 366 12.85 26.68 13.92
C LYS A 366 12.17 26.39 15.27
N ILE A 367 11.90 25.12 15.59
CA ILE A 367 11.36 24.72 16.89
C ILE A 367 12.44 24.37 17.92
N GLY A 368 13.72 24.54 17.56
CA GLY A 368 14.79 24.73 18.52
C GLY A 368 15.99 23.80 18.44
N TYR A 369 16.02 22.89 17.48
CA TYR A 369 17.14 21.97 17.26
C TYR A 369 18.19 22.60 16.35
N LYS A 370 19.47 22.28 16.55
CA LYS A 370 20.56 22.83 15.72
C LYS A 370 21.02 21.85 14.66
N SER A 371 21.04 20.58 15.01
CA SER A 371 21.42 19.48 14.13
C SER A 371 20.23 18.56 13.87
N VAL A 372 20.04 18.17 12.62
CA VAL A 372 19.04 17.18 12.21
C VAL A 372 19.72 16.22 11.24
N LEU A 373 19.81 14.96 11.63
CA LEU A 373 20.35 13.89 10.79
C LEU A 373 19.32 12.77 10.68
N VAL A 374 19.10 12.29 9.46
CA VAL A 374 18.20 11.17 9.19
C VAL A 374 19.06 10.00 8.72
N GLN A 375 18.95 8.87 9.40
CA GLN A 375 19.70 7.66 9.11
C GLN A 375 18.73 6.49 9.01
N GLU A 376 18.95 5.61 8.05
CA GLU A 376 18.18 4.36 7.99
C GLU A 376 18.54 3.47 9.19
N VAL A 377 17.55 2.77 9.73
CA VAL A 377 17.78 1.69 10.69
C VAL A 377 18.17 0.43 9.89
N PRO A 378 19.37 -0.14 10.10
CA PRO A 378 19.74 -1.41 9.48
C PRO A 378 18.71 -2.48 9.89
N LEU A 379 18.19 -3.21 8.90
CA LEU A 379 17.28 -4.32 9.12
C LEU A 379 17.96 -5.50 9.81
#